data_AF-A0A1H0AQK0-F1
#
_entry.id   AF-A0A1H0AQK0-F1
#
_cell.length_a   1.000
_cell.length_b   1.000
_cell.length_c   1.000
_cell.angle_alpha   90.00
_cell.angle_beta   90.00
_cell.angle_gamma   90.00
#
_symmetry.space_group_name_H-M   'P 1'
#
loop_
_entity.id
_entity.type
_entity.pdbx_description
1 polymer ?
#
loop_
_entity_poly.entity_id
_entity_poly.type
_entity_poly.pdbx_seq_one_letter_code
_entity_poly.pdbx_strand_id
1 'polypeptide(L)'
;MIKKTIVILLIGFYVTIGSAKAQSYKIESFEGNKATINLYYKPSSGMLTISYLRDTLLINNYMSVDTVNVLNKVFLQINYVKRAGSNEDAINQLILYVSNGKLCQALHVNSLTTYDMRPSEYSLFKLKVTLGGHDANTYKLSLNIHNEKSSKRSPKSNYKYNKTGFLAFDKKNKAFYSNYEPTMGYYTFHNLNDNSSSKKYIKSDIPVVKIEKNKYYYINGNWYTKDKSDFYSMLL
;
A
#
# COMPACT_ATOMS: atom_id res chain seq x y z
N MET A 1 -23.01 49.86 50.30
CA MET A 1 -21.73 49.17 49.95
C MET A 1 -21.91 48.48 48.62
N ILE A 2 -21.28 49.01 47.57
CA ILE A 2 -21.53 48.63 46.16
C ILE A 2 -20.79 47.32 45.86
N LYS A 3 -21.54 46.25 45.55
CA LYS A 3 -20.98 44.98 45.07
C LYS A 3 -20.48 45.17 43.64
N LYS A 4 -19.17 45.04 43.43
CA LYS A 4 -18.53 45.03 42.11
C LYS A 4 -18.81 43.68 41.43
N THR A 5 -19.58 43.71 40.34
CA THR A 5 -19.77 42.55 39.46
C THR A 5 -18.59 42.47 38.49
N ILE A 6 -17.77 41.42 38.62
CA ILE A 6 -16.71 41.10 37.66
C ILE A 6 -17.35 40.29 36.54
N VAL A 7 -17.44 40.87 35.34
CA VAL A 7 -17.82 40.17 34.11
C VAL A 7 -16.56 39.52 33.54
N ILE A 8 -16.45 38.20 33.65
CA ILE A 8 -15.38 37.43 33.02
C ILE A 8 -15.75 37.25 31.54
N LEU A 9 -15.07 37.98 30.67
CA LEU A 9 -15.16 37.86 29.22
C LEU A 9 -14.49 36.54 28.80
N LEU A 10 -15.28 35.48 28.61
CA LEU A 10 -14.82 34.23 28.01
C LEU A 10 -14.55 34.48 26.51
N ILE A 11 -13.31 34.82 26.19
CA ILE A 11 -12.80 34.80 24.81
C ILE A 11 -12.72 33.33 24.43
N GLY A 12 -13.74 32.86 23.69
CA GLY A 12 -13.75 31.54 23.08
C GLY A 12 -12.57 31.41 22.13
N PHE A 13 -11.54 30.69 22.56
CA PHE A 13 -10.51 30.15 21.67
C PHE A 13 -11.21 29.17 20.72
N TYR A 14 -11.51 29.63 19.51
CA TYR A 14 -11.83 28.74 18.40
C TYR A 14 -10.57 27.97 18.04
N VAL A 15 -10.36 26.84 18.72
CA VAL A 15 -9.44 25.82 18.25
C VAL A 15 -10.06 25.27 16.96
N THR A 16 -9.57 25.76 15.82
CA THR A 16 -9.82 25.10 14.54
C THR A 16 -9.05 23.78 14.58
N ILE A 17 -9.71 22.74 15.11
CA ILE A 17 -9.26 21.37 14.93
C ILE A 17 -9.30 21.16 13.42
N GLY A 18 -8.13 21.17 12.78
CA GLY A 18 -7.96 20.88 11.37
C GLY A 18 -8.63 19.55 11.09
N SER A 19 -9.86 19.61 10.57
CA SER A 19 -10.62 18.42 10.22
C SER A 19 -9.87 17.78 9.07
N ALA A 20 -9.24 16.64 9.37
CA ALA A 20 -8.70 15.74 8.36
C ALA A 20 -9.79 15.53 7.32
N LYS A 21 -9.60 16.03 6.09
CA LYS A 21 -10.57 15.86 5.00
C LYS A 21 -10.61 14.38 4.64
N ALA A 22 -11.58 13.66 5.19
CA ALA A 22 -11.88 12.30 4.78
C ALA A 22 -12.32 12.32 3.32
N GLN A 23 -11.83 11.37 2.53
CA GLN A 23 -12.27 11.16 1.15
C GLN A 23 -12.97 9.81 1.05
N SER A 24 -14.11 9.77 0.36
CA SER A 24 -14.93 8.57 0.24
C SER A 24 -15.01 8.12 -1.21
N TYR A 25 -14.82 6.83 -1.45
CA TYR A 25 -14.83 6.22 -2.77
C TYR A 25 -15.90 5.14 -2.83
N LYS A 26 -16.83 5.28 -3.78
CA LYS A 26 -17.89 4.31 -4.01
C LYS A 26 -17.38 3.20 -4.92
N ILE A 27 -17.57 1.96 -4.49
CA ILE A 27 -17.28 0.74 -5.22
C ILE A 27 -18.44 -0.27 -5.00
N GLU A 28 -18.34 -1.43 -5.62
CA GLU A 28 -19.11 -2.63 -5.33
C GLU A 28 -18.21 -3.61 -4.57
N SER A 29 -18.78 -4.29 -3.58
CA SER A 29 -18.14 -5.46 -3.00
C SER A 29 -18.02 -6.57 -4.04
N PHE A 30 -17.19 -7.57 -3.78
CA PHE A 30 -17.05 -8.72 -4.66
C PHE A 30 -18.36 -9.51 -4.85
N GLU A 31 -19.28 -9.37 -3.90
CA GLU A 31 -20.63 -9.94 -3.92
C GLU A 31 -21.65 -9.05 -4.65
N GLY A 32 -21.25 -7.87 -5.15
CA GLY A 32 -22.09 -6.93 -5.90
C GLY A 32 -22.83 -5.89 -5.04
N ASN A 33 -22.61 -5.87 -3.73
CA ASN A 33 -23.24 -4.89 -2.85
C ASN A 33 -22.56 -3.52 -2.96
N LYS A 34 -23.31 -2.43 -2.86
CA LYS A 34 -22.71 -1.08 -2.79
C LYS A 34 -21.81 -0.97 -1.56
N ALA A 35 -20.60 -0.47 -1.75
CA ALA A 35 -19.62 -0.26 -0.69
C ALA A 35 -18.96 1.12 -0.82
N THR A 36 -18.61 1.70 0.32
CA THR A 36 -17.89 2.98 0.39
C THR A 36 -16.64 2.78 1.21
N ILE A 37 -15.48 2.96 0.60
CA ILE A 37 -14.19 2.98 1.28
C ILE A 37 -13.87 4.44 1.64
N ASN A 38 -13.53 4.69 2.89
CA ASN A 38 -13.16 6.01 3.39
C ASN A 38 -11.66 6.06 3.68
N LEU A 39 -11.00 7.12 3.23
CA LEU A 39 -9.60 7.41 3.50
C LEU A 39 -9.54 8.62 4.43
N TYR A 40 -8.91 8.45 5.58
CA TYR A 40 -8.66 9.50 6.54
C TYR A 40 -7.16 9.76 6.62
N TYR A 41 -6.79 11.01 6.37
CA TYR A 41 -5.40 11.45 6.33
C TYR A 41 -5.06 12.26 7.58
N LYS A 42 -4.12 11.78 8.39
CA LYS A 42 -3.53 12.58 9.46
C LYS A 42 -2.00 12.61 9.30
N PRO A 43 -1.47 13.52 8.46
CA PRO A 43 -0.03 13.58 8.19
C PRO A 43 0.82 13.74 9.47
N SER A 44 0.32 14.49 10.46
CA SER A 44 1.03 14.68 11.74
C SER A 44 1.15 13.41 12.59
N SER A 45 0.27 12.42 12.41
CA SER A 45 0.43 11.11 13.06
C SER A 45 1.23 10.13 12.21
N GLY A 46 1.66 10.52 11.00
CA GLY A 46 2.33 9.62 10.07
C GLY A 46 1.49 8.40 9.69
N MET A 47 0.16 8.51 9.75
CA MET A 47 -0.76 7.39 9.60
C MET A 47 -1.84 7.69 8.56
N LEU A 48 -2.04 6.74 7.65
CA LEU A 48 -3.17 6.66 6.73
C LEU A 48 -4.14 5.59 7.23
N THR A 49 -5.38 5.99 7.44
CA THR A 49 -6.46 5.11 7.90
C THR A 49 -7.43 4.89 6.75
N ILE A 50 -7.62 3.63 6.36
CA ILE A 50 -8.53 3.24 5.29
C ILE A 50 -9.62 2.36 5.91
N SER A 51 -10.89 2.74 5.79
CA SER A 51 -11.97 2.01 6.44
C SER A 51 -13.14 1.69 5.53
N TYR A 52 -13.79 0.58 5.83
CA TYR A 52 -15.09 0.19 5.32
C TYR A 52 -15.95 -0.24 6.53
N LEU A 53 -17.03 0.51 6.79
CA LEU A 53 -17.84 0.34 8.00
C LEU A 53 -16.95 0.36 9.27
N ARG A 54 -16.85 -0.77 9.98
CA ARG A 54 -16.03 -0.93 11.20
C ARG A 54 -14.66 -1.57 10.91
N ASP A 55 -14.44 -2.08 9.70
CA ASP A 55 -13.18 -2.71 9.33
C ASP A 55 -12.19 -1.66 8.85
N THR A 56 -10.96 -1.71 9.37
CA THR A 56 -9.97 -0.65 9.20
C THR A 56 -8.60 -1.23 8.93
N LEU A 57 -7.95 -0.69 7.90
CA LEU A 57 -6.56 -0.92 7.55
C LEU A 57 -5.75 0.34 7.88
N LEU A 58 -4.66 0.15 8.62
CA LEU A 58 -3.77 1.23 9.04
C LEU A 58 -2.43 1.10 8.32
N ILE A 59 -1.92 2.24 7.87
CA ILE A 59 -0.61 2.38 7.24
C ILE A 59 0.15 3.49 7.98
N ASN A 60 1.17 3.16 8.76
CA ASN A 60 2.12 4.10 9.36
C ASN A 60 3.27 4.46 8.43
N ASN A 61 4.09 5.38 8.92
CA ASN A 61 5.14 6.06 8.16
C ASN A 61 4.62 6.66 6.84
N TYR A 62 3.33 6.97 6.80
CA TYR A 62 2.63 7.63 5.71
C TYR A 62 3.00 9.11 5.70
N MET A 63 3.28 9.64 4.52
CA MET A 63 3.51 11.08 4.33
C MET A 63 2.36 11.74 3.59
N SER A 64 2.00 11.19 2.42
CA SER A 64 0.97 11.75 1.55
C SER A 64 0.36 10.67 0.66
N VAL A 65 -0.87 10.90 0.21
CA VAL A 65 -1.46 10.15 -0.90
C VAL A 65 -1.07 10.86 -2.19
N ASP A 66 -0.53 10.11 -3.13
CA ASP A 66 -0.21 10.58 -4.46
C ASP A 66 -1.46 10.57 -5.33
N THR A 67 -2.08 9.39 -5.49
CA THR A 67 -3.24 9.21 -6.34
C THR A 67 -4.18 8.14 -5.80
N VAL A 68 -5.48 8.31 -6.04
CA VAL A 68 -6.50 7.29 -5.76
C VAL A 68 -7.37 7.12 -7.00
N ASN A 69 -7.46 5.89 -7.50
CA ASN A 69 -8.18 5.58 -8.73
C ASN A 69 -9.13 4.40 -8.49
N VAL A 70 -10.40 4.57 -8.87
CA VAL A 70 -11.34 3.44 -9.00
C VAL A 70 -10.99 2.72 -10.30
N LEU A 71 -10.36 1.55 -10.21
CA LEU A 71 -9.87 0.81 -11.39
C LEU A 71 -10.99 0.19 -12.21
N ASN A 72 -12.02 -0.26 -11.50
CA ASN A 72 -13.32 -0.65 -12.04
C ASN A 72 -14.33 -0.55 -10.89
N LYS A 73 -15.55 -1.04 -11.09
CA LYS A 73 -16.56 -1.03 -10.03
C LYS A 73 -16.14 -1.73 -8.73
N VAL A 74 -15.19 -2.67 -8.74
CA VAL A 74 -14.80 -3.49 -7.57
C VAL A 74 -13.52 -3.00 -6.88
N PHE A 75 -12.51 -2.59 -7.65
CA PHE A 75 -11.17 -2.34 -7.12
C PHE A 75 -10.86 -0.85 -6.98
N LEU A 76 -10.32 -0.49 -5.81
CA LEU A 76 -9.76 0.83 -5.53
C LEU A 76 -8.24 0.73 -5.47
N GLN A 77 -7.54 1.51 -6.29
CA GLN A 77 -6.08 1.67 -6.22
C GLN A 77 -5.73 2.93 -5.44
N ILE A 78 -4.80 2.81 -4.51
CA ILE A 78 -4.24 3.90 -3.71
C ILE A 78 -2.72 3.87 -3.91
N ASN A 79 -2.16 4.95 -4.43
CA ASN A 79 -0.73 5.21 -4.42
C ASN A 79 -0.41 6.20 -3.30
N TYR A 80 0.52 5.84 -2.42
CA TYR A 80 0.87 6.68 -1.28
C TYR A 80 2.37 6.69 -1.03
N VAL A 81 2.86 7.85 -0.60
CA VAL A 81 4.26 8.11 -0.26
C VAL A 81 4.50 7.69 1.17
N LYS A 82 5.61 6.99 1.38
CA LYS A 82 6.13 6.68 2.71
C LYS A 82 7.40 7.46 2.98
N ARG A 83 7.67 7.70 4.26
CA ARG A 83 8.97 8.24 4.69
C ARG A 83 10.08 7.28 4.29
N ALA A 84 11.02 7.75 3.48
CA ALA A 84 12.23 7.04 3.07
C ALA A 84 13.48 7.77 3.58
N GLY A 85 14.67 7.25 3.26
CA GLY A 85 15.93 7.90 3.61
C GLY A 85 16.14 9.24 2.89
N SER A 86 17.21 9.94 3.24
CA SER A 86 17.62 11.13 2.49
C SER A 86 17.90 10.77 1.03
N ASN A 87 17.43 11.62 0.10
CA ASN A 87 17.55 11.43 -1.35
C ASN A 87 16.76 10.25 -1.92
N GLU A 88 15.81 9.71 -1.16
CA GLU A 88 14.95 8.60 -1.59
C GLU A 88 13.48 9.04 -1.61
N ASP A 89 12.77 8.71 -2.70
CA ASP A 89 11.31 8.69 -2.68
C ASP A 89 10.83 7.25 -2.86
N ALA A 90 9.85 6.87 -2.04
CA ALA A 90 9.21 5.57 -2.14
C ALA A 90 7.70 5.72 -2.17
N ILE A 91 7.10 5.30 -3.29
CA ILE A 91 5.64 5.19 -3.43
C ILE A 91 5.27 3.72 -3.36
N ASN A 92 4.26 3.44 -2.54
CA ASN A 92 3.61 2.15 -2.45
C ASN A 92 2.28 2.21 -3.19
N GLN A 93 1.93 1.10 -3.83
CA GLN A 93 0.64 0.91 -4.48
C GLN A 93 -0.12 -0.20 -3.77
N LEU A 94 -1.33 0.13 -3.33
CA LEU A 94 -2.27 -0.75 -2.68
C LEU A 94 -3.55 -0.83 -3.52
N ILE A 95 -3.95 -2.05 -3.90
CA ILE A 95 -5.22 -2.32 -4.58
C ILE A 95 -6.13 -3.04 -3.57
N LEU A 96 -7.26 -2.42 -3.27
CA LEU A 96 -8.24 -2.87 -2.31
C LEU A 96 -9.54 -3.29 -2.99
N TYR A 97 -10.28 -4.14 -2.30
CA TYR A 97 -11.67 -4.46 -2.58
C TYR A 97 -12.41 -4.69 -1.26
N VAL A 98 -13.74 -4.76 -1.33
CA VAL A 98 -14.57 -5.20 -0.20
C VAL A 98 -15.10 -6.59 -0.51
N SER A 99 -15.04 -7.51 0.45
CA SER A 99 -15.66 -8.84 0.32
C SER A 99 -16.09 -9.35 1.68
N ASN A 100 -17.26 -10.00 1.75
CA ASN A 100 -17.81 -10.56 2.97
C ASN A 100 -17.82 -9.55 4.15
N GLY A 101 -18.16 -8.29 3.85
CA GLY A 101 -18.21 -7.23 4.85
C GLY A 101 -16.85 -6.72 5.36
N LYS A 102 -15.74 -7.09 4.71
CA LYS A 102 -14.38 -6.71 5.10
C LYS A 102 -13.63 -6.01 3.98
N LEU A 103 -12.71 -5.14 4.37
CA LEU A 103 -11.70 -4.54 3.50
C LEU A 103 -10.59 -5.57 3.27
N CYS A 104 -10.22 -5.78 2.01
CA CYS A 104 -9.26 -6.81 1.62
C CYS A 104 -8.25 -6.27 0.60
N GLN A 105 -7.05 -6.87 0.58
CA GLN A 105 -5.97 -6.48 -0.31
C GLN A 105 -5.87 -7.43 -1.51
N ALA A 106 -6.04 -6.91 -2.71
CA ALA A 106 -5.78 -7.65 -3.94
C ALA A 106 -4.31 -7.58 -4.37
N LEU A 107 -3.62 -6.47 -4.08
CA LEU A 107 -2.20 -6.28 -4.35
C LEU A 107 -1.63 -5.20 -3.43
N HIS A 108 -0.42 -5.38 -2.89
CA HIS A 108 0.31 -4.32 -2.20
C HIS A 108 1.81 -4.45 -2.48
N VAL A 109 2.36 -3.48 -3.21
CA VAL A 109 3.74 -3.51 -3.73
C VAL A 109 4.36 -2.11 -3.74
N ASN A 110 5.69 -2.04 -3.86
CA ASN A 110 6.36 -0.77 -4.15
C ASN A 110 6.13 -0.41 -5.63
N SER A 111 5.66 0.81 -5.89
CA SER A 111 5.41 1.28 -7.26
C SER A 111 6.41 2.32 -7.74
N LEU A 112 7.08 3.02 -6.84
CA LEU A 112 8.17 3.92 -7.19
C LEU A 112 9.28 3.83 -6.15
N THR A 113 10.51 3.78 -6.63
CA THR A 113 11.70 3.97 -5.79
C THR A 113 12.69 4.82 -6.56
N THR A 114 12.97 6.01 -6.06
CA THR A 114 14.03 6.89 -6.57
C THR A 114 15.16 6.92 -5.56
N TYR A 115 16.38 7.05 -6.08
CA TYR A 115 17.54 7.49 -5.33
C TYR A 115 18.29 8.49 -6.20
N ASP A 116 18.49 9.70 -5.72
CA ASP A 116 19.09 10.78 -6.53
C ASP A 116 20.21 11.52 -5.77
N MET A 117 21.46 11.20 -6.11
CA MET A 117 22.65 11.93 -5.68
C MET A 117 23.41 12.46 -6.90
N ARG A 118 22.68 13.05 -7.85
CA ARG A 118 23.28 13.59 -9.08
C ARG A 118 24.44 14.56 -8.77
N PRO A 119 25.53 14.48 -9.55
CA PRO A 119 25.68 13.67 -10.76
C PRO A 119 26.31 12.28 -10.50
N SER A 120 26.48 11.86 -9.25
CA SER A 120 27.29 10.69 -8.87
C SER A 120 26.56 9.37 -9.05
N GLU A 121 25.32 9.29 -8.57
CA GLU A 121 24.49 8.10 -8.58
C GLU A 121 23.01 8.48 -8.72
N TYR A 122 22.30 7.67 -9.50
CA TYR A 122 20.87 7.78 -9.75
C TYR A 122 20.28 6.39 -9.92
N SER A 123 19.16 6.11 -9.27
CA SER A 123 18.36 4.91 -9.50
C SER A 123 16.89 5.31 -9.58
N LEU A 124 16.17 4.73 -10.54
CA LEU A 124 14.75 4.90 -10.67
C LEU A 124 14.09 3.58 -11.02
N PHE A 125 13.16 3.18 -10.17
CA PHE A 125 12.18 2.15 -10.47
C PHE A 125 10.79 2.80 -10.50
N LYS A 126 10.02 2.56 -11.57
CA LYS A 126 8.61 2.93 -11.67
C LYS A 126 7.79 1.75 -12.17
N LEU A 127 6.65 1.52 -11.53
CA LEU A 127 5.66 0.54 -11.89
C LEU A 127 4.32 1.25 -12.07
N LYS A 128 3.74 1.10 -13.25
CA LYS A 128 2.36 1.49 -13.53
C LYS A 128 1.54 0.22 -13.79
N VAL A 129 0.43 0.08 -13.10
CA VAL A 129 -0.49 -1.03 -13.33
C VAL A 129 -1.72 -0.58 -14.10
N THR A 130 -2.32 -1.51 -14.83
CA THR A 130 -3.61 -1.30 -15.50
C THR A 130 -4.43 -2.57 -15.37
N LEU A 131 -5.66 -2.44 -14.91
CA LEU A 131 -6.61 -3.55 -14.82
C LEU A 131 -7.21 -3.83 -16.19
N GLY A 132 -7.17 -5.09 -16.60
CA GLY A 132 -7.95 -5.64 -17.69
C GLY A 132 -8.90 -6.72 -17.21
N GLY A 133 -9.89 -7.05 -18.03
CA GLY A 133 -10.97 -7.99 -17.69
C GLY A 133 -12.16 -7.30 -17.04
N HIS A 134 -13.31 -7.98 -17.06
CA HIS A 134 -14.59 -7.42 -16.62
C HIS A 134 -15.14 -8.10 -15.37
N ASP A 135 -14.65 -9.29 -15.05
CA ASP A 135 -15.11 -10.10 -13.93
C ASP A 135 -13.96 -10.92 -13.31
N ALA A 136 -14.27 -11.63 -12.22
CA ALA A 136 -13.32 -12.47 -11.50
C ALA A 136 -12.68 -13.57 -12.36
N ASN A 137 -13.28 -13.96 -13.49
CA ASN A 137 -12.72 -14.97 -14.38
C ASN A 137 -11.69 -14.39 -15.35
N THR A 138 -11.77 -13.09 -15.62
CA THR A 138 -11.02 -12.42 -16.68
C THR A 138 -10.06 -11.34 -16.16
N TYR A 139 -10.13 -11.01 -14.87
CA TYR A 139 -9.24 -10.01 -14.26
C TYR A 139 -7.76 -10.36 -14.45
N LYS A 140 -7.00 -9.37 -14.91
CA LYS A 140 -5.54 -9.39 -15.03
C LYS A 140 -4.98 -8.00 -14.81
N LEU A 141 -3.78 -7.89 -14.23
CA LEU A 141 -3.05 -6.63 -14.19
C LEU A 141 -1.94 -6.65 -15.22
N SER A 142 -1.93 -5.67 -16.12
CA SER A 142 -0.77 -5.35 -16.93
C SER A 142 0.20 -4.50 -16.09
N LEU A 143 1.46 -4.89 -16.04
CA LEU A 143 2.53 -4.20 -15.35
C LEU A 143 3.41 -3.49 -16.37
N ASN A 144 3.54 -2.18 -16.29
CA ASN A 144 4.49 -1.41 -17.09
C ASN A 144 5.61 -0.94 -16.17
N ILE A 145 6.79 -1.50 -16.37
CA ILE A 145 7.98 -1.31 -15.52
C ILE A 145 8.97 -0.44 -16.29
N HIS A 146 9.43 0.61 -15.63
CA HIS A 146 10.59 1.39 -16.05
C HIS A 146 11.67 1.23 -14.97
N ASN A 147 12.88 0.84 -15.36
CA ASN A 147 13.98 0.67 -14.44
C ASN A 147 15.25 1.30 -15.04
N GLU A 148 15.90 2.16 -14.27
CA GLU A 148 17.10 2.87 -14.66
C GLU A 148 18.07 2.93 -13.48
N LYS A 149 19.35 2.72 -13.76
CA LYS A 149 20.45 2.96 -12.83
C LYS A 149 21.59 3.62 -13.56
N SER A 150 22.16 4.64 -12.95
CA SER A 150 23.36 5.34 -13.42
C SER A 150 24.30 5.59 -12.25
N SER A 151 25.57 5.23 -12.40
CA SER A 151 26.64 5.47 -11.43
C SER A 151 27.92 5.85 -12.16
N LYS A 152 28.50 7.00 -11.81
CA LYS A 152 29.84 7.40 -12.30
C LYS A 152 30.94 6.52 -11.72
N ARG A 153 30.77 6.03 -10.49
CA ARG A 153 31.72 5.14 -9.80
C ARG A 153 31.73 3.73 -10.39
N SER A 154 30.61 3.27 -10.96
CA SER A 154 30.49 1.93 -11.54
C SER A 154 29.68 1.92 -12.84
N PRO A 155 30.21 2.52 -13.93
CA PRO A 155 29.46 2.69 -15.18
C PRO A 155 29.04 1.38 -15.84
N LYS A 156 29.80 0.29 -15.63
CA LYS A 156 29.47 -1.06 -16.13
C LYS A 156 28.17 -1.62 -15.54
N SER A 157 27.68 -1.07 -14.43
CA SER A 157 26.41 -1.47 -13.80
C SER A 157 25.21 -0.62 -14.23
N ASN A 158 25.43 0.36 -15.12
CA ASN A 158 24.37 1.25 -15.60
C ASN A 158 23.43 0.49 -16.52
N TYR A 159 22.14 0.79 -16.42
CA TYR A 159 21.12 0.24 -17.30
C TYR A 159 19.94 1.20 -17.39
N LYS A 160 19.16 1.08 -18.47
CA LYS A 160 17.87 1.74 -18.64
C LYS A 160 17.00 0.88 -19.54
N TYR A 161 15.85 0.46 -19.05
CA TYR A 161 14.92 -0.35 -19.84
C TYR A 161 13.47 -0.13 -19.43
N ASN A 162 12.58 -0.49 -20.35
CA ASN A 162 11.16 -0.65 -20.11
C ASN A 162 10.78 -2.11 -20.31
N LYS A 163 9.85 -2.62 -19.51
CA LYS A 163 9.35 -3.98 -19.61
C LYS A 163 7.86 -4.01 -19.32
N THR A 164 7.14 -4.85 -20.04
CA THR A 164 5.74 -5.17 -19.73
C THR A 164 5.65 -6.58 -19.16
N GLY A 165 4.84 -6.75 -18.13
CA GLY A 165 4.52 -8.04 -17.53
C GLY A 165 3.04 -8.13 -17.20
N PHE A 166 2.60 -9.28 -16.67
CA PHE A 166 1.21 -9.49 -16.29
C PHE A 166 1.11 -10.24 -14.97
N LEU A 167 0.09 -9.91 -14.19
CA LEU A 167 -0.35 -10.70 -13.04
C LEU A 167 -1.73 -11.29 -13.35
N ALA A 168 -1.87 -12.59 -13.11
CA ALA A 168 -3.16 -13.26 -13.13
C ALA A 168 -3.94 -12.93 -11.84
N PHE A 169 -5.24 -13.16 -11.87
CA PHE A 169 -6.09 -13.04 -10.69
C PHE A 169 -6.40 -14.42 -10.10
N ASP A 170 -5.96 -14.65 -8.88
CA ASP A 170 -6.31 -15.84 -8.10
C ASP A 170 -7.72 -15.66 -7.54
N LYS A 171 -8.69 -16.43 -8.07
CA LYS A 171 -10.09 -16.33 -7.65
C LYS A 171 -10.33 -16.81 -6.23
N LYS A 172 -9.54 -17.78 -5.75
CA LYS A 172 -9.67 -18.37 -4.42
C LYS A 172 -9.21 -17.39 -3.36
N ASN A 173 -8.03 -16.80 -3.58
CA ASN A 173 -7.45 -15.82 -2.65
C ASN A 173 -7.89 -14.38 -2.95
N LYS A 174 -8.56 -14.14 -4.09
CA LYS A 174 -8.97 -12.83 -4.61
C LYS A 174 -7.80 -11.83 -4.68
N ALA A 175 -6.64 -12.33 -5.12
CA ALA A 175 -5.38 -11.58 -5.13
C ALA A 175 -4.69 -11.69 -6.50
N PHE A 176 -3.96 -10.65 -6.91
CA PHE A 176 -3.17 -10.68 -8.13
C PHE A 176 -1.81 -11.32 -7.88
N TYR A 177 -1.37 -12.23 -8.75
CA TYR A 177 -0.15 -13.00 -8.57
C TYR A 177 0.56 -13.27 -9.91
N SER A 178 1.87 -13.52 -9.85
CA SER A 178 2.67 -13.99 -10.99
C SER A 178 2.82 -15.51 -11.01
N ASN A 179 3.00 -16.13 -9.85
CA ASN A 179 3.21 -17.57 -9.70
C ASN A 179 2.88 -18.01 -8.27
N TYR A 180 2.77 -19.32 -8.06
CA TYR A 180 2.78 -19.90 -6.72
C TYR A 180 4.17 -20.38 -6.36
N GLU A 181 4.50 -20.38 -5.07
CA GLU A 181 5.73 -20.96 -4.57
C GLU A 181 5.52 -21.81 -3.32
N PRO A 182 6.14 -22.99 -3.26
CA PRO A 182 6.11 -23.83 -2.07
C PRO A 182 6.87 -23.15 -0.95
N THR A 183 6.21 -23.01 0.20
CA THR A 183 6.81 -22.46 1.42
C THR A 183 6.62 -23.45 2.56
N MET A 184 7.72 -23.87 3.18
CA MET A 184 7.71 -24.80 4.31
C MET A 184 8.69 -24.36 5.39
N GLY A 185 8.21 -24.23 6.62
CA GLY A 185 9.04 -23.89 7.77
C GLY A 185 8.34 -22.97 8.77
N TYR A 186 9.05 -22.68 9.86
CA TYR A 186 8.65 -21.64 10.79
C TYR A 186 9.16 -20.28 10.33
N TYR A 187 8.27 -19.30 10.28
CA TYR A 187 8.59 -17.92 9.92
C TYR A 187 8.11 -16.97 11.01
N THR A 188 8.86 -15.90 11.23
CA THR A 188 8.41 -14.79 12.08
C THR A 188 7.67 -13.78 11.22
N PHE A 189 6.47 -13.42 11.61
CA PHE A 189 5.66 -12.39 10.96
C PHE A 189 5.73 -11.13 11.79
N HIS A 190 6.32 -10.08 11.23
CA HIS A 190 6.41 -8.78 11.87
C HIS A 190 5.25 -7.90 11.41
N ASN A 191 4.42 -7.50 12.37
CA ASN A 191 3.47 -6.42 12.18
C ASN A 191 4.12 -5.13 12.65
N LEU A 192 4.47 -4.29 11.69
CA LEU A 192 5.19 -3.06 11.99
C LEU A 192 4.25 -1.95 12.48
N ASN A 193 2.93 -2.18 12.45
CA ASN A 193 1.96 -1.21 12.99
C ASN A 193 1.94 -1.16 14.52
N ASP A 194 1.99 -2.32 15.16
CA ASP A 194 1.93 -2.47 16.62
C ASP A 194 3.26 -2.96 17.20
N ASN A 195 4.30 -3.04 16.36
CA ASN A 195 5.61 -3.59 16.68
C ASN A 195 5.53 -5.01 17.28
N SER A 196 4.51 -5.78 16.88
CA SER A 196 4.34 -7.16 17.30
C SER A 196 4.99 -8.13 16.33
N SER A 197 5.30 -9.32 16.83
CA SER A 197 5.73 -10.43 15.99
C SER A 197 5.07 -11.72 16.41
N SER A 198 4.85 -12.62 15.45
CA SER A 198 4.32 -13.95 15.71
C SER A 198 5.05 -14.99 14.88
N LYS A 199 5.41 -16.11 15.49
CA LYS A 199 6.04 -17.23 14.80
C LYS A 199 4.97 -18.21 14.35
N LYS A 200 4.92 -18.54 13.05
CA LYS A 200 3.93 -19.48 12.49
C LYS A 200 4.62 -20.47 11.56
N TYR A 201 4.19 -21.73 11.66
CA TYR A 201 4.57 -22.75 10.70
C TYR A 201 3.72 -22.63 9.44
N ILE A 202 4.37 -22.64 8.28
CA ILE A 202 3.74 -22.64 6.97
C ILE A 202 4.15 -23.93 6.28
N LYS A 203 3.20 -24.57 5.58
CA LYS A 203 3.44 -25.67 4.65
C LYS A 203 2.38 -25.64 3.56
N SER A 204 2.58 -24.77 2.58
CA SER A 204 1.62 -24.55 1.49
C SER A 204 2.25 -23.84 0.31
N ASP A 205 1.63 -23.98 -0.86
CA ASP A 205 1.89 -23.14 -2.02
C ASP A 205 1.22 -21.78 -1.84
N ILE A 206 2.00 -20.71 -1.92
CA ILE A 206 1.56 -19.33 -1.65
C ILE A 206 1.57 -18.52 -2.94
N PRO A 207 0.54 -17.69 -3.21
CA PRO A 207 0.60 -16.72 -4.30
C PRO A 207 1.73 -15.71 -4.09
N VAL A 208 2.53 -15.50 -5.12
CA VAL A 208 3.68 -14.60 -5.12
C VAL A 208 3.57 -13.61 -6.27
N VAL A 209 4.00 -12.37 -6.02
CA VAL A 209 4.24 -11.35 -7.03
C VAL A 209 5.74 -11.10 -7.11
N LYS A 210 6.33 -11.40 -8.27
CA LYS A 210 7.72 -11.08 -8.58
C LYS A 210 7.80 -9.91 -9.57
N ILE A 211 8.36 -8.80 -9.11
CA ILE A 211 8.55 -7.59 -9.93
C ILE A 211 10.03 -7.22 -9.86
N GLU A 212 10.74 -7.49 -10.96
CA GLU A 212 12.20 -7.36 -11.03
C GLU A 212 12.89 -8.15 -9.88
N LYS A 213 13.62 -7.46 -9.00
CA LYS A 213 14.27 -8.02 -7.82
C LYS A 213 13.34 -8.14 -6.61
N ASN A 214 12.20 -7.45 -6.62
CA ASN A 214 11.27 -7.42 -5.51
C ASN A 214 10.31 -8.61 -5.57
N LYS A 215 9.99 -9.14 -4.39
CA LYS A 215 9.15 -10.33 -4.26
C LYS A 215 8.21 -10.17 -3.07
N TYR A 216 6.93 -10.41 -3.32
CA TYR A 216 5.86 -10.22 -2.36
C TYR A 216 5.06 -11.51 -2.22
N TYR A 217 4.73 -11.89 -1.00
CA TYR A 217 4.06 -13.14 -0.66
C TYR A 217 2.68 -12.84 -0.06
N TYR A 218 1.64 -13.50 -0.56
CA TYR A 218 0.28 -13.32 -0.06
C TYR A 218 -0.08 -14.36 1.01
N ILE A 219 -0.19 -13.93 2.26
CA ILE A 219 -0.39 -14.83 3.40
C ILE A 219 -1.52 -14.30 4.28
N ASN A 220 -2.54 -15.12 4.56
CA ASN A 220 -3.66 -14.79 5.44
C ASN A 220 -4.31 -13.41 5.15
N GLY A 221 -4.51 -13.06 3.86
CA GLY A 221 -5.19 -11.82 3.48
C GLY A 221 -4.28 -10.60 3.30
N ASN A 222 -2.98 -10.72 3.59
CA ASN A 222 -2.02 -9.60 3.55
C ASN A 222 -0.81 -9.93 2.67
N TRP A 223 -0.16 -8.88 2.19
CA TRP A 223 1.09 -8.99 1.45
C TRP A 223 2.29 -8.76 2.37
N TYR A 224 3.33 -9.56 2.16
CA TYR A 224 4.57 -9.51 2.92
C TYR A 224 5.77 -9.46 1.99
N THR A 225 6.81 -8.75 2.40
CA THR A 225 8.17 -8.98 1.91
C THR A 225 8.84 -10.03 2.80
N LYS A 226 9.85 -10.73 2.26
CA LYS A 226 10.59 -11.75 3.01
C LYS A 226 12.06 -11.38 3.06
N ASP A 227 12.62 -11.33 4.25
CA ASP A 227 14.07 -11.31 4.47
C ASP A 227 14.46 -12.52 5.32
N LYS A 228 15.43 -13.31 4.84
CA LYS A 228 15.82 -14.59 5.44
C LYS A 228 14.61 -15.50 5.78
N SER A 229 14.35 -15.72 7.07
CA SER A 229 13.28 -16.56 7.60
C SER A 229 12.12 -15.75 8.17
N ASP A 230 12.06 -14.45 7.88
CA ASP A 230 11.10 -13.52 8.45
C ASP A 230 10.28 -12.83 7.35
N PHE A 231 8.99 -12.61 7.65
CA PHE A 231 8.04 -11.89 6.84
C PHE A 231 7.74 -10.53 7.46
N TYR A 232 7.83 -9.49 6.64
CA TYR A 232 7.52 -8.12 7.02
C TYR A 232 6.26 -7.67 6.30
N SER A 233 5.25 -7.32 7.09
CA SER A 233 3.98 -6.85 6.57
C SER A 233 4.18 -5.64 5.66
N MET A 234 3.45 -5.60 4.55
CA MET A 234 3.35 -4.38 3.73
C MET A 234 2.40 -3.36 4.38
N LEU A 235 1.51 -3.81 5.28
CA LEU A 235 0.84 -2.97 6.27
C LEU A 235 1.91 -2.53 7.27
N LEU A 236 2.38 -1.32 7.03
CA LEU A 236 3.43 -0.62 7.75
C LEU A 236 2.85 0.68 8.16
#